data_AF-A0A285MAK4-F1
#
_entry.id   AF-A0A285MAK4-F1
#
_cell.length_a   1.000
_cell.length_b   1.000
_cell.length_c   1.000
_cell.angle_alpha   90.00
_cell.angle_beta   90.00
_cell.angle_gamma   90.00
#
_symmetry.space_group_name_H-M   'P 1'
#
loop_
_entity.id
_entity.type
_entity.pdbx_description
1 polymer ?
#
loop_
_entity_poly.entity_id
_entity_poly.type
_entity_poly.pdbx_seq_one_letter_code
_entity_poly.pdbx_strand_id
1 'polypeptide(L)'
;MNNLITDIDGLKVGNATDLTLKSGTTALLCDRPMIASCMILGGAPGTRDTDLLSPEQSVQHIDGLVLSGGSAYGLDAAGGVQAWLREQGRGFAIGPVRVPIVSSAILFDLINGGDKSWSRQSPYWELGWEAAEAAAQDFSLGSHGAGTGAFTAGLKGGLGSASMQTDDGIRIGALVAVNAVGRATMGETPHFWAAPFEKNAEFGGLGHAKELPEDIAIPYTKLDAMRNAPTGGLPTGLGGNTTIGIIATDAKLTKPEAKRLAIMAHTGFARALWPSHSPMDGDLIFALSTGSKDLPNGDDGFGMLGAHGAATMARAIARGVYEATPAPEDPFPTWRAMFSS
;
A
#
# COMPACT_ATOMS: atom_id res chain seq x y z
N MET A 1 20.26 0.55 -5.47
CA MET A 1 18.87 0.65 -4.99
C MET A 1 17.98 0.18 -6.11
N ASN A 2 17.10 -0.78 -5.84
CA ASN A 2 16.19 -1.40 -6.81
C ASN A 2 14.89 -0.57 -6.98
N ASN A 3 14.82 0.59 -6.31
CA ASN A 3 13.63 1.43 -6.26
C ASN A 3 12.45 0.69 -5.63
N LEU A 4 12.72 -0.03 -4.54
CA LEU A 4 11.75 -0.82 -3.76
C LEU A 4 11.89 -0.49 -2.27
N ILE A 5 10.84 -0.74 -1.49
CA ILE A 5 10.88 -0.53 -0.03
C ILE A 5 11.98 -1.36 0.65
N THR A 6 12.36 -2.49 0.05
CA THR A 6 13.44 -3.38 0.49
C THR A 6 14.84 -2.79 0.30
N ASP A 7 14.96 -1.63 -0.36
CA ASP A 7 16.18 -0.82 -0.29
C ASP A 7 16.48 -0.31 1.12
N ILE A 8 15.52 -0.42 2.05
CA ILE A 8 15.75 -0.27 3.49
C ILE A 8 16.22 -1.61 4.06
N ASP A 9 17.46 -1.62 4.57
CA ASP A 9 18.08 -2.85 5.08
C ASP A 9 17.23 -3.52 6.16
N GLY A 10 17.17 -4.85 6.10
CA GLY A 10 16.43 -5.66 7.04
C GLY A 10 14.94 -5.80 6.72
N LEU A 11 14.44 -5.22 5.63
CA LEU A 11 13.09 -5.47 5.13
C LEU A 11 13.08 -6.53 4.04
N LYS A 12 12.08 -7.41 4.09
CA LYS A 12 11.72 -8.33 3.02
C LYS A 12 10.23 -8.21 2.72
N VAL A 13 9.84 -8.41 1.47
CA VAL A 13 8.44 -8.37 1.04
C VAL A 13 8.12 -9.65 0.26
N GLY A 14 6.97 -10.24 0.55
CA GLY A 14 6.46 -11.40 -0.18
C GLY A 14 5.01 -11.21 -0.56
N ASN A 15 4.62 -11.83 -1.66
CA ASN A 15 3.28 -11.76 -2.24
C ASN A 15 2.72 -13.16 -2.40
N ALA A 16 1.46 -13.35 -2.01
CA ALA A 16 0.64 -14.48 -2.41
C ALA A 16 -0.55 -13.98 -3.23
N THR A 17 -0.80 -14.62 -4.37
CA THR A 17 -1.82 -14.23 -5.34
C THR A 17 -2.68 -15.44 -5.68
N ASP A 18 -3.98 -15.29 -5.53
CA ASP A 18 -4.97 -16.25 -6.05
C ASP A 18 -5.73 -15.60 -7.21
N LEU A 19 -5.47 -16.08 -8.43
CA LEU A 19 -6.07 -15.58 -9.66
C LEU A 19 -7.54 -15.98 -9.82
N THR A 20 -7.96 -17.09 -9.20
CA THR A 20 -9.38 -17.51 -9.20
C THR A 20 -10.18 -16.58 -8.30
N LEU A 21 -9.66 -16.31 -7.10
CA LEU A 21 -10.20 -15.33 -6.18
C LEU A 21 -10.06 -13.89 -6.72
N LYS A 22 -9.11 -13.66 -7.64
CA LYS A 22 -8.61 -12.34 -8.05
C LYS A 22 -8.23 -11.49 -6.84
N SER A 23 -7.58 -12.06 -5.84
CA SER A 23 -7.13 -11.34 -4.65
C SER A 23 -5.77 -11.87 -4.20
N GLY A 24 -5.25 -11.31 -3.12
CA GLY A 24 -3.97 -11.70 -2.58
C GLY A 24 -3.57 -10.93 -1.34
N THR A 25 -2.42 -11.31 -0.82
CA THR A 25 -1.82 -10.75 0.37
C THR A 25 -0.37 -10.38 0.09
N THR A 26 0.07 -9.25 0.66
CA THR A 26 1.46 -8.82 0.69
C THR A 26 1.91 -8.74 2.14
N ALA A 27 2.97 -9.48 2.48
CA ALA A 27 3.60 -9.44 3.79
C ALA A 27 4.92 -8.67 3.70
N LEU A 28 5.12 -7.70 4.60
CA LEU A 28 6.41 -7.05 4.82
C LEU A 28 6.97 -7.54 6.15
N LEU A 29 8.11 -8.22 6.11
CA LEU A 29 8.76 -8.79 7.28
C LEU A 29 10.04 -8.02 7.60
N CYS A 30 10.20 -7.66 8.86
CA CYS A 30 11.45 -7.13 9.39
C CYS A 30 12.41 -8.31 9.64
N ASP A 31 13.73 -8.14 9.63
CA ASP A 31 14.69 -9.18 10.04
C ASP A 31 14.88 -9.21 11.57
N ARG A 32 14.76 -8.03 12.19
CA ARG A 32 14.67 -7.77 13.63
C ARG A 32 13.43 -6.91 13.93
N PRO A 33 12.93 -6.89 15.17
CA PRO A 33 11.83 -6.01 15.53
C PRO A 33 12.17 -4.52 15.23
N MET A 34 11.26 -3.80 14.59
CA MET A 34 11.45 -2.40 14.16
C MET A 34 10.40 -1.47 14.76
N ILE A 35 10.76 -0.21 15.01
CA ILE A 35 9.83 0.80 15.52
C ILE A 35 8.72 1.00 14.49
N ALA A 36 7.48 0.98 14.97
CA ALA A 36 6.31 1.11 14.12
C ALA A 36 5.23 2.02 14.71
N SER A 37 4.57 2.78 13.85
CA SER A 37 3.30 3.42 14.14
C SER A 37 2.40 3.45 12.90
N CYS A 38 1.20 4.02 12.98
CA CYS A 38 0.33 4.19 11.83
C CYS A 38 -0.52 5.45 11.92
N MET A 39 -1.07 5.86 10.78
CA MET A 39 -2.11 6.85 10.68
C MET A 39 -3.24 6.34 9.79
N ILE A 40 -4.48 6.59 10.22
CA ILE A 40 -5.70 6.23 9.51
C ILE A 40 -6.41 7.55 9.20
N LEU A 41 -6.57 7.87 7.93
CA LEU A 41 -7.30 9.07 7.48
C LEU A 41 -8.55 8.75 6.68
N GLY A 42 -8.70 7.52 6.19
CA GLY A 42 -9.95 7.06 5.59
C GLY A 42 -11.06 6.87 6.62
N GLY A 43 -12.32 7.09 6.20
CA GLY A 43 -13.49 6.98 7.08
C GLY A 43 -13.98 5.55 7.36
N ALA A 44 -13.52 4.54 6.61
CA ALA A 44 -13.97 3.15 6.72
C ALA A 44 -12.79 2.16 6.78
N PRO A 45 -11.91 2.24 7.79
CA PRO A 45 -10.76 1.35 7.90
C PRO A 45 -11.15 -0.09 8.24
N GLY A 46 -10.46 -1.06 7.65
CA GLY A 46 -10.41 -2.43 8.14
C GLY A 46 -8.99 -2.75 8.60
N THR A 47 -8.81 -2.96 9.89
CA THR A 47 -7.48 -3.13 10.49
C THR A 47 -7.47 -4.21 11.55
N ARG A 48 -6.26 -4.70 11.84
CA ARG A 48 -5.98 -5.58 12.97
C ARG A 48 -4.75 -5.08 13.70
N ASP A 49 -4.81 -5.13 15.04
CA ASP A 49 -3.67 -4.86 15.91
C ASP A 49 -3.03 -3.47 15.66
N THR A 50 -3.84 -2.45 15.34
CA THR A 50 -3.36 -1.06 15.14
C THR A 50 -3.30 -0.26 16.44
N ASP A 51 -4.12 -0.58 17.43
CA ASP A 51 -4.14 0.19 18.69
C ASP A 51 -2.79 0.12 19.43
N LEU A 52 -2.14 -1.06 19.39
CA LEU A 52 -0.79 -1.24 19.93
C LEU A 52 0.26 -0.36 19.26
N LEU A 53 0.00 0.17 18.06
CA LEU A 53 0.89 1.07 17.31
C LEU A 53 0.73 2.53 17.73
N SER A 54 -0.20 2.84 18.64
CA SER A 54 -0.36 4.20 19.19
C SER A 54 0.85 4.56 20.07
N PRO A 55 1.37 5.81 20.00
CA PRO A 55 2.59 6.22 20.71
C PRO A 55 2.55 6.01 22.22
N GLU A 56 1.36 6.01 22.80
CA GLU A 56 1.10 5.86 24.23
C GLU A 56 1.20 4.39 24.69
N GLN A 57 1.21 3.43 23.77
CA GLN A 57 1.24 1.99 24.08
C GLN A 57 2.65 1.42 24.22
N SER A 58 2.79 0.41 25.07
CA SER A 58 4.07 -0.20 25.45
C SER A 58 4.78 -0.96 24.34
N VAL A 59 4.05 -1.54 23.38
CA VAL A 59 4.66 -2.25 22.24
C VAL A 59 5.35 -1.24 21.33
N GLN A 60 6.67 -1.19 21.34
CA GLN A 60 7.44 -0.25 20.51
C GLN A 60 7.82 -0.83 19.14
N HIS A 61 8.02 -2.15 19.08
CA HIS A 61 8.56 -2.83 17.91
C HIS A 61 7.64 -3.93 17.40
N ILE A 62 7.59 -4.13 16.09
CA ILE A 62 6.83 -5.21 15.43
C ILE A 62 7.73 -6.09 14.55
N ASP A 63 7.25 -7.30 14.24
CA ASP A 63 7.98 -8.28 13.42
C ASP A 63 7.63 -8.17 11.93
N GLY A 64 6.44 -7.67 11.61
CA GLY A 64 5.99 -7.47 10.23
C GLY A 64 4.66 -6.75 10.13
N LEU A 65 4.27 -6.46 8.88
CA LEU A 65 3.03 -5.81 8.50
C LEU A 65 2.39 -6.59 7.36
N VAL A 66 1.06 -6.53 7.28
CA VAL A 66 0.29 -7.17 6.20
C VAL A 66 -0.62 -6.16 5.52
N LEU A 67 -0.54 -6.14 4.19
CA LEU A 67 -1.53 -5.51 3.32
C LEU A 67 -2.28 -6.64 2.62
N SER A 68 -3.61 -6.65 2.66
CA SER A 68 -4.38 -7.74 2.05
C SER A 68 -5.62 -7.23 1.31
N GLY A 69 -6.01 -7.93 0.25
CA GLY A 69 -7.37 -7.85 -0.28
C GLY A 69 -8.39 -8.52 0.65
N GLY A 70 -9.60 -8.73 0.16
CA GLY A 70 -10.63 -9.51 0.86
C GLY A 70 -11.53 -8.75 1.81
N SER A 71 -11.40 -7.42 1.91
CA SER A 71 -12.08 -6.64 2.94
C SER A 71 -11.85 -7.26 4.32
N ALA A 72 -12.84 -7.25 5.22
CA ALA A 72 -12.72 -7.80 6.56
C ALA A 72 -12.25 -9.27 6.62
N TYR A 73 -12.52 -10.09 5.60
CA TYR A 73 -12.01 -11.47 5.53
C TYR A 73 -10.48 -11.52 5.41
N GLY A 74 -9.88 -10.49 4.81
CA GLY A 74 -8.43 -10.33 4.68
C GLY A 74 -7.69 -10.17 6.01
N LEU A 75 -8.40 -9.81 7.09
CA LEU A 75 -7.79 -9.67 8.43
C LEU A 75 -7.26 -11.01 8.97
N ASP A 76 -7.71 -12.14 8.41
CA ASP A 76 -7.20 -13.48 8.73
C ASP A 76 -5.75 -13.68 8.26
N ALA A 77 -5.29 -12.93 7.24
CA ALA A 77 -3.95 -13.06 6.68
C ALA A 77 -2.83 -12.77 7.68
N ALA A 78 -3.05 -11.84 8.60
CA ALA A 78 -2.13 -11.60 9.70
C ALA A 78 -1.89 -12.86 10.55
N GLY A 79 -2.90 -13.72 10.69
CA GLY A 79 -2.79 -15.00 11.40
C GLY A 79 -1.84 -15.98 10.71
N GLY A 80 -1.88 -16.07 9.37
CA GLY A 80 -0.95 -16.89 8.60
C GLY A 80 0.49 -16.39 8.72
N VAL A 81 0.70 -15.08 8.60
CA VAL A 81 2.02 -14.46 8.79
C VAL A 81 2.55 -14.68 10.21
N GLN A 82 1.71 -14.52 11.24
CA GLN A 82 2.10 -14.80 12.63
C GLN A 82 2.49 -16.26 12.83
N ALA A 83 1.75 -17.19 12.22
CA ALA A 83 2.03 -18.61 12.33
C ALA A 83 3.38 -18.96 11.67
N TRP A 84 3.66 -18.41 10.49
CA TRP A 84 4.96 -18.59 9.82
C TRP A 84 6.10 -18.00 10.66
N LEU A 85 5.96 -16.75 11.15
CA LEU A 85 6.99 -16.11 12.00
C LEU A 85 7.25 -16.91 13.29
N ARG A 86 6.20 -17.48 13.88
CA ARG A 86 6.32 -18.35 15.06
C ARG A 86 7.11 -19.62 14.72
N GLU A 87 6.85 -20.25 13.58
CA GLU A 87 7.61 -21.41 13.11
C GLU A 87 9.10 -21.07 12.92
N GLN A 88 9.40 -19.87 12.43
CA GLN A 88 10.77 -19.35 12.33
C GLN A 88 11.39 -18.96 13.69
N GLY A 89 10.71 -19.21 14.81
CA GLY A 89 11.18 -18.87 16.15
C GLY A 89 11.29 -17.36 16.42
N ARG A 90 10.49 -16.55 15.71
CA ARG A 90 10.49 -15.09 15.82
C ARG A 90 9.37 -14.57 16.72
N GLY A 91 9.45 -13.31 17.12
CA GLY A 91 8.45 -12.64 17.93
C GLY A 91 8.94 -12.08 19.27
N PHE A 92 8.06 -11.30 19.90
CA PHE A 92 8.25 -10.72 21.23
C PHE A 92 8.38 -11.81 22.28
N ALA A 93 9.47 -11.80 23.06
CA ALA A 93 9.76 -12.82 24.05
C ALA A 93 9.04 -12.52 25.38
N ILE A 94 8.23 -13.48 25.84
CA ILE A 94 7.58 -13.46 27.17
C ILE A 94 7.97 -14.77 27.86
N GLY A 95 9.02 -14.71 28.69
CA GLY A 95 9.61 -15.91 29.29
C GLY A 95 10.09 -16.88 28.20
N PRO A 96 9.64 -18.15 28.20
CA PRO A 96 10.03 -19.14 27.18
C PRO A 96 9.21 -19.04 25.88
N VAL A 97 8.17 -18.20 25.83
CA VAL A 97 7.26 -18.09 24.67
C VAL A 97 7.66 -16.90 23.80
N ARG A 98 7.52 -17.05 22.49
CA ARG A 98 7.62 -15.96 21.52
C ARG A 98 6.27 -15.71 20.86
N VAL A 99 5.89 -14.43 20.77
CA VAL A 99 4.63 -13.97 20.17
C VAL A 99 4.94 -12.95 19.09
N PRO A 100 4.85 -13.31 17.79
CA PRO A 100 5.04 -12.37 16.70
C PRO A 100 3.99 -11.25 16.72
N ILE A 101 4.44 -10.00 16.59
CA ILE A 101 3.55 -8.84 16.47
C ILE A 101 3.42 -8.46 14.99
N VAL A 102 2.21 -8.62 14.45
CA VAL A 102 1.91 -8.36 13.03
C VAL A 102 0.61 -7.57 12.93
N SER A 103 0.73 -6.29 12.61
CA SER A 103 -0.44 -5.44 12.33
C SER A 103 -0.83 -5.57 10.86
N SER A 104 -2.11 -5.34 10.55
CA SER A 104 -2.58 -5.41 9.17
C SER A 104 -3.61 -4.37 8.81
N ALA A 105 -3.69 -4.09 7.51
CA ALA A 105 -4.75 -3.31 6.89
C ALA A 105 -5.27 -4.06 5.65
N ILE A 106 -6.56 -3.89 5.37
CA ILE A 106 -7.21 -4.55 4.24
C ILE A 106 -7.75 -3.54 3.23
N LEU A 107 -7.91 -3.99 2.00
CA LEU A 107 -8.66 -3.30 0.95
C LEU A 107 -9.82 -4.14 0.45
N PHE A 108 -10.82 -3.48 -0.13
CA PHE A 108 -11.99 -4.13 -0.68
C PHE A 108 -11.81 -4.46 -2.18
N ASP A 109 -11.77 -5.75 -2.51
CA ASP A 109 -11.69 -6.25 -3.89
C ASP A 109 -12.72 -7.37 -4.16
N LEU A 110 -13.78 -7.44 -3.36
CA LEU A 110 -14.75 -8.54 -3.42
C LEU A 110 -15.66 -8.51 -4.67
N ILE A 111 -15.70 -7.41 -5.43
CA ILE A 111 -16.55 -7.22 -6.62
C ILE A 111 -15.73 -7.07 -7.92
N ASN A 112 -14.56 -7.67 -7.99
CA ASN A 112 -13.60 -7.49 -9.07
C ASN A 112 -13.65 -8.59 -10.18
N GLY A 113 -14.71 -9.39 -10.20
CA GLY A 113 -14.91 -10.48 -11.15
C GLY A 113 -14.36 -11.84 -10.71
N GLY A 114 -13.58 -11.94 -9.64
CA GLY A 114 -13.07 -13.25 -9.18
C GLY A 114 -14.12 -14.06 -8.42
N ASP A 115 -13.94 -15.37 -8.34
CA ASP A 115 -14.83 -16.27 -7.60
C ASP A 115 -14.72 -16.03 -6.08
N LYS A 116 -15.83 -15.64 -5.46
CA LYS A 116 -15.94 -15.41 -4.02
C LYS A 116 -16.74 -16.50 -3.28
N SER A 117 -16.96 -17.65 -3.92
CA SER A 117 -17.82 -18.73 -3.42
C SER A 117 -17.09 -19.76 -2.54
N TRP A 118 -16.05 -19.35 -1.82
CA TRP A 118 -15.42 -20.22 -0.82
C TRP A 118 -16.43 -20.58 0.27
N SER A 119 -16.30 -21.78 0.84
CA SER A 119 -17.32 -22.33 1.74
C SER A 119 -17.23 -21.74 3.15
N ARG A 120 -16.44 -22.40 4.03
CA ARG A 120 -16.39 -22.07 5.45
C ARG A 120 -15.15 -21.28 5.85
N GLN A 121 -13.99 -21.64 5.29
CA GLN A 121 -12.72 -21.03 5.65
C GLN A 121 -12.36 -19.92 4.67
N SER A 122 -12.02 -18.76 5.22
CA SER A 122 -11.43 -17.64 4.48
C SER A 122 -10.08 -18.07 3.89
N PRO A 123 -9.81 -17.85 2.59
CA PRO A 123 -8.54 -18.22 1.97
C PRO A 123 -7.38 -17.34 2.46
N TYR A 124 -7.68 -16.19 3.06
CA TYR A 124 -6.68 -15.17 3.40
C TYR A 124 -5.68 -15.61 4.46
N TRP A 125 -6.03 -16.57 5.34
CA TRP A 125 -5.06 -17.13 6.28
C TRP A 125 -3.90 -17.80 5.54
N GLU A 126 -4.20 -18.64 4.54
CA GLU A 126 -3.19 -19.35 3.75
C GLU A 126 -2.39 -18.37 2.89
N LEU A 127 -3.07 -17.41 2.24
CA LEU A 127 -2.40 -16.33 1.49
C LEU A 127 -1.43 -15.53 2.38
N GLY A 128 -1.76 -15.32 3.66
CA GLY A 128 -0.86 -14.73 4.63
C GLY A 128 0.38 -15.58 4.90
N TRP A 129 0.22 -16.88 5.09
CA TRP A 129 1.32 -17.82 5.27
C TRP A 129 2.25 -17.83 4.04
N GLU A 130 1.68 -18.04 2.86
CA GLU A 130 2.40 -18.08 1.57
C GLU A 130 3.14 -16.76 1.31
N ALA A 131 2.52 -15.62 1.61
CA ALA A 131 3.16 -14.32 1.44
C ALA A 131 4.36 -14.14 2.40
N ALA A 132 4.29 -14.66 3.63
CA ALA A 132 5.42 -14.64 4.56
C ALA A 132 6.55 -15.57 4.09
N GLU A 133 6.21 -16.77 3.62
CA GLU A 133 7.19 -17.73 3.09
C GLU A 133 7.92 -17.19 1.86
N ALA A 134 7.20 -16.52 0.97
CA ALA A 134 7.75 -15.91 -0.24
C ALA A 134 8.55 -14.61 0.01
N ALA A 135 8.70 -14.15 1.25
CA ALA A 135 9.30 -12.85 1.54
C ALA A 135 10.78 -12.77 1.15
N ALA A 136 11.10 -11.87 0.21
CA ALA A 136 12.42 -11.69 -0.38
C ALA A 136 12.81 -10.21 -0.51
N GLN A 137 14.04 -9.95 -0.96
CA GLN A 137 14.53 -8.60 -1.28
C GLN A 137 13.88 -8.07 -2.56
N ASP A 138 13.80 -8.91 -3.59
CA ASP A 138 13.11 -8.59 -4.84
C ASP A 138 11.71 -9.19 -4.83
N PHE A 139 10.72 -8.43 -5.33
CA PHE A 139 9.32 -8.83 -5.39
C PHE A 139 8.59 -8.11 -6.53
N SER A 140 7.51 -8.71 -7.01
CA SER A 140 6.74 -8.21 -8.15
C SER A 140 5.77 -7.08 -7.74
N LEU A 141 5.60 -6.10 -8.63
CA LEU A 141 4.65 -4.98 -8.50
C LEU A 141 3.42 -5.19 -9.41
N GLY A 142 2.48 -4.25 -9.39
CA GLY A 142 1.26 -4.28 -10.19
C GLY A 142 0.25 -5.28 -9.63
N SER A 143 -0.15 -6.25 -10.44
CA SER A 143 -1.24 -7.18 -10.11
C SER A 143 -0.79 -8.40 -9.29
N HIS A 144 -0.02 -8.16 -8.23
CA HIS A 144 0.50 -9.18 -7.31
C HIS A 144 0.13 -8.87 -5.86
N GLY A 145 0.03 -9.90 -5.02
CA GLY A 145 -0.29 -9.76 -3.61
C GLY A 145 -1.58 -8.97 -3.39
N ALA A 146 -1.55 -8.00 -2.48
CA ALA A 146 -2.67 -7.10 -2.23
C ALA A 146 -3.09 -6.27 -3.45
N GLY A 147 -2.24 -6.14 -4.47
CA GLY A 147 -2.53 -5.44 -5.73
C GLY A 147 -3.35 -6.25 -6.73
N THR A 148 -3.46 -7.57 -6.55
CA THR A 148 -4.09 -8.49 -7.53
C THR A 148 -5.50 -8.04 -7.92
N GLY A 149 -6.33 -7.78 -6.91
CA GLY A 149 -7.73 -7.43 -7.07
C GLY A 149 -8.03 -5.93 -7.14
N ALA A 150 -7.00 -5.10 -7.00
CA ALA A 150 -7.14 -3.66 -6.80
C ALA A 150 -7.53 -2.93 -8.09
N PHE A 151 -8.38 -1.92 -7.96
CA PHE A 151 -8.71 -0.97 -9.03
C PHE A 151 -8.92 0.45 -8.49
N THR A 152 -8.94 1.44 -9.38
CA THR A 152 -9.18 2.86 -9.09
C THR A 152 -10.35 3.35 -9.94
N ALA A 153 -10.65 4.66 -9.94
CA ALA A 153 -11.69 5.21 -10.80
C ALA A 153 -11.30 5.15 -12.29
N GLY A 154 -11.67 4.07 -12.97
CA GLY A 154 -11.51 3.89 -14.42
C GLY A 154 -10.24 3.15 -14.86
N LEU A 155 -9.36 2.77 -13.94
CA LEU A 155 -8.15 1.98 -14.24
C LEU A 155 -7.95 0.85 -13.23
N LYS A 156 -7.32 -0.23 -13.66
CA LYS A 156 -6.77 -1.23 -12.74
C LYS A 156 -5.71 -0.60 -11.83
N GLY A 157 -5.74 -0.99 -10.56
CA GLY A 157 -4.84 -0.52 -9.53
C GLY A 157 -3.67 -1.49 -9.41
N GLY A 158 -3.01 -1.51 -8.26
CA GLY A 158 -1.96 -2.50 -8.04
C GLY A 158 -1.10 -2.25 -6.82
N LEU A 159 -0.12 -3.12 -6.65
CA LEU A 159 0.93 -3.04 -5.66
C LEU A 159 2.07 -2.18 -6.21
N GLY A 160 2.36 -1.08 -5.56
CA GLY A 160 3.41 -0.16 -5.94
C GLY A 160 4.50 -0.08 -4.90
N SER A 161 5.73 0.14 -5.35
CA SER A 161 6.84 0.44 -4.45
C SER A 161 7.80 1.42 -5.10
N ALA A 162 8.43 2.26 -4.28
CA ALA A 162 9.46 3.21 -4.69
C ALA A 162 10.38 3.46 -3.51
N SER A 163 11.60 3.91 -3.79
CA SER A 163 12.54 4.34 -2.76
C SER A 163 13.37 5.54 -3.21
N MET A 164 14.02 6.20 -2.25
CA MET A 164 15.02 7.21 -2.52
C MET A 164 16.07 7.26 -1.41
N GLN A 165 17.19 7.90 -1.72
CA GLN A 165 18.22 8.28 -0.77
C GLN A 165 18.37 9.80 -0.79
N THR A 166 18.46 10.41 0.39
CA THR A 166 18.80 11.83 0.54
C THR A 166 20.31 12.05 0.33
N ASP A 167 20.73 13.29 0.13
CA ASP A 167 22.16 13.62 -0.01
C ASP A 167 22.97 13.26 1.25
N ASP A 168 22.34 13.35 2.43
CA ASP A 168 22.89 12.92 3.72
C ASP A 168 22.87 11.39 3.91
N GLY A 169 22.46 10.64 2.89
CA GLY A 169 22.50 9.19 2.87
C GLY A 169 21.34 8.48 3.58
N ILE A 170 20.34 9.20 4.11
CA ILE A 170 19.12 8.61 4.68
C ILE A 170 18.29 7.99 3.56
N ARG A 171 17.79 6.77 3.78
CA ARG A 171 16.94 6.08 2.82
C ARG A 171 15.49 6.09 3.28
N ILE A 172 14.60 6.17 2.29
CA ILE A 172 13.16 6.08 2.47
C ILE A 172 12.60 5.14 1.41
N GLY A 173 11.72 4.23 1.82
CA GLY A 173 11.03 3.30 0.94
C GLY A 173 9.53 3.33 1.19
N ALA A 174 8.73 3.22 0.14
CA ALA A 174 7.28 3.10 0.21
C ALA A 174 6.81 1.80 -0.46
N LEU A 175 5.76 1.20 0.10
CA LEU A 175 5.01 0.07 -0.45
C LEU A 175 3.53 0.37 -0.29
N VAL A 176 2.72 0.17 -1.32
CA VAL A 176 1.30 0.57 -1.29
C VAL A 176 0.46 -0.33 -2.18
N ALA A 177 -0.71 -0.75 -1.70
CA ALA A 177 -1.73 -1.38 -2.52
C ALA A 177 -2.82 -0.34 -2.85
N VAL A 178 -2.98 -0.06 -4.14
CA VAL A 178 -3.75 1.09 -4.66
C VAL A 178 -5.14 0.64 -5.10
N ASN A 179 -6.11 0.74 -4.18
CA ASN A 179 -7.53 0.49 -4.46
C ASN A 179 -8.39 1.75 -4.17
N ALA A 180 -7.88 2.91 -4.59
CA ALA A 180 -8.41 4.25 -4.28
C ALA A 180 -9.83 4.53 -4.81
N VAL A 181 -10.58 5.40 -4.11
CA VAL A 181 -11.86 5.92 -4.62
C VAL A 181 -11.71 6.76 -5.88
N GLY A 182 -10.66 7.56 -5.97
CA GLY A 182 -10.43 8.54 -7.02
C GLY A 182 -9.55 8.04 -8.16
N ARG A 183 -9.14 8.97 -9.01
CA ARG A 183 -8.24 8.73 -10.14
C ARG A 183 -6.79 8.92 -9.74
N ALA A 184 -5.92 8.07 -10.28
CA ALA A 184 -4.47 8.27 -10.25
C ALA A 184 -3.98 9.20 -11.38
N THR A 185 -4.77 9.33 -12.46
CA THR A 185 -4.49 10.17 -13.62
C THR A 185 -5.25 11.50 -13.57
N MET A 186 -4.70 12.49 -14.27
CA MET A 186 -5.33 13.79 -14.52
C MET A 186 -6.44 13.61 -15.56
N GLY A 187 -7.67 13.40 -15.10
CA GLY A 187 -8.82 13.10 -15.97
C GLY A 187 -8.63 11.79 -16.75
N GLU A 188 -8.99 11.81 -18.03
CA GLU A 188 -8.83 10.67 -18.96
C GLU A 188 -7.48 10.70 -19.70
N THR A 189 -6.58 11.59 -19.30
CA THR A 189 -5.24 11.69 -19.92
C THR A 189 -4.32 10.60 -19.38
N PRO A 190 -3.22 10.27 -20.08
CA PRO A 190 -2.24 9.32 -19.59
C PRO A 190 -1.38 9.87 -18.42
N HIS A 191 -1.50 11.15 -18.07
CA HIS A 191 -0.62 11.81 -17.10
C HIS A 191 -1.04 11.53 -15.66
N PHE A 192 -0.12 11.04 -14.83
CA PHE A 192 -0.36 10.82 -13.40
C PHE A 192 -0.32 12.12 -12.60
N TRP A 193 -1.14 12.21 -11.53
CA TRP A 193 -1.03 13.28 -10.53
C TRP A 193 0.37 13.33 -9.89
N ALA A 194 1.01 12.17 -9.74
CA ALA A 194 2.35 12.03 -9.17
C ALA A 194 3.49 12.46 -10.10
N ALA A 195 3.21 12.95 -11.32
CA ALA A 195 4.20 13.36 -12.31
C ALA A 195 5.37 14.23 -11.79
N PRO A 196 5.20 15.23 -10.89
CA PRO A 196 6.33 16.03 -10.44
C PRO A 196 7.37 15.25 -9.62
N PHE A 197 7.02 14.05 -9.15
CA PHE A 197 7.89 13.22 -8.32
C PHE A 197 8.55 12.07 -9.11
N GLU A 198 8.21 11.89 -10.39
CA GLU A 198 8.72 10.80 -11.20
C GLU A 198 10.25 10.80 -11.27
N LYS A 199 10.86 9.62 -11.16
CA LYS A 199 12.28 9.42 -11.43
C LYS A 199 12.48 8.39 -12.53
N ASN A 200 13.43 8.65 -13.42
CA ASN A 200 13.91 7.69 -14.41
C ASN A 200 12.80 7.01 -15.25
N ALA A 201 11.74 7.77 -15.58
CA ALA A 201 10.58 7.27 -16.33
C ALA A 201 9.90 6.01 -15.72
N GLU A 202 9.97 5.85 -14.40
CA GLU A 202 9.46 4.68 -13.67
C GLU A 202 7.94 4.43 -13.81
N PHE A 203 7.18 5.42 -14.28
CA PHE A 203 5.77 5.27 -14.64
C PHE A 203 5.42 5.96 -15.98
N GLY A 204 6.37 5.91 -16.93
CA GLY A 204 6.14 6.27 -18.33
C GLY A 204 6.83 7.56 -18.80
N GLY A 205 7.38 8.39 -17.89
CA GLY A 205 8.18 9.56 -18.24
C GLY A 205 7.42 10.66 -18.99
N LEU A 206 6.10 10.72 -18.83
CA LEU A 206 5.25 11.66 -19.59
C LEU A 206 5.28 13.08 -19.02
N GLY A 207 5.70 13.24 -17.76
CA GLY A 207 5.63 14.50 -17.04
C GLY A 207 4.19 15.01 -16.88
N HIS A 208 4.05 16.31 -16.62
CA HIS A 208 2.76 16.97 -16.49
C HIS A 208 2.01 17.06 -17.82
N ALA A 209 0.68 16.96 -17.75
CA ALA A 209 -0.18 17.29 -18.87
C ALA A 209 0.05 18.76 -19.28
N LYS A 210 0.35 19.01 -20.55
CA LYS A 210 0.55 20.36 -21.09
C LYS A 210 -0.75 21.16 -21.12
N GLU A 211 -1.85 20.47 -21.37
CA GLU A 211 -3.21 20.99 -21.36
C GLU A 211 -4.01 20.17 -20.35
N LEU A 212 -4.63 20.85 -19.39
CA LEU A 212 -5.47 20.19 -18.38
C LEU A 212 -6.89 20.04 -18.94
N PRO A 213 -7.54 18.88 -18.77
CA PRO A 213 -8.96 18.73 -19.07
C PRO A 213 -9.81 19.78 -18.33
N GLU A 214 -10.86 20.29 -18.98
CA GLU A 214 -11.75 21.30 -18.39
C GLU A 214 -12.40 20.81 -17.09
N ASP A 215 -12.65 19.51 -16.99
CA ASP A 215 -13.31 18.84 -15.87
C ASP A 215 -12.34 18.31 -14.80
N ILE A 216 -11.04 18.62 -14.89
CA ILE A 216 -10.02 18.06 -13.99
C ILE A 216 -10.30 18.33 -12.49
N ALA A 217 -10.96 19.45 -12.19
CA ALA A 217 -11.33 19.84 -10.83
C ALA A 217 -12.63 19.18 -10.33
N ILE A 218 -13.40 18.56 -11.22
CA ILE A 218 -14.64 17.86 -10.88
C ILE A 218 -14.28 16.48 -10.32
N PRO A 219 -14.66 16.15 -9.07
CA PRO A 219 -14.34 14.84 -8.51
C PRO A 219 -14.99 13.72 -9.34
N TYR A 220 -14.18 12.72 -9.71
CA TYR A 220 -14.62 11.52 -10.38
C TYR A 220 -14.20 10.28 -9.58
N THR A 221 -15.19 9.47 -9.20
CA THR A 221 -14.97 8.35 -8.28
C THR A 221 -15.18 7.00 -8.97
N LYS A 222 -14.76 5.92 -8.32
CA LYS A 222 -15.11 4.55 -8.71
C LYS A 222 -16.60 4.34 -8.90
N LEU A 223 -17.44 4.98 -8.09
CA LEU A 223 -18.89 4.87 -8.24
C LEU A 223 -19.35 5.46 -9.58
N ASP A 224 -18.77 6.58 -9.99
CA ASP A 224 -19.04 7.19 -11.30
C ASP A 224 -18.50 6.32 -12.45
N ALA A 225 -17.30 5.77 -12.28
CA ALA A 225 -16.69 4.83 -13.22
C ALA A 225 -17.55 3.58 -13.45
N MET A 226 -18.07 2.99 -12.36
CA MET A 226 -18.94 1.81 -12.44
C MET A 226 -20.31 2.13 -13.04
N ARG A 227 -20.88 3.31 -12.77
CA ARG A 227 -22.13 3.78 -13.39
C ARG A 227 -22.01 3.95 -14.90
N ASN A 228 -20.85 4.40 -15.36
CA ASN A 228 -20.57 4.66 -16.77
C ASN A 228 -19.99 3.43 -17.50
N ALA A 229 -19.79 2.30 -16.81
CA ALA A 229 -19.24 1.10 -17.41
C ALA A 229 -20.23 0.47 -18.42
N PRO A 230 -19.77 0.01 -19.61
CA PRO A 230 -20.64 -0.51 -20.68
C PRO A 230 -21.50 -1.73 -20.30
N THR A 231 -21.14 -2.45 -19.24
CA THR A 231 -21.75 -3.75 -18.88
C THR A 231 -23.05 -3.65 -18.09
N GLY A 232 -23.62 -2.44 -17.87
CA GLY A 232 -24.87 -2.27 -17.15
C GLY A 232 -24.70 -2.54 -15.65
N GLY A 233 -24.36 -1.50 -14.89
CA GLY A 233 -23.84 -1.55 -13.53
C GLY A 233 -24.52 -2.54 -12.55
N LEU A 234 -23.68 -3.33 -11.88
CA LEU A 234 -24.03 -4.09 -10.67
C LEU A 234 -24.46 -3.14 -9.52
N PRO A 235 -25.25 -3.63 -8.55
CA PRO A 235 -26.18 -2.82 -7.77
C PRO A 235 -25.51 -1.74 -6.91
N THR A 236 -26.27 -0.67 -6.75
CA THR A 236 -26.06 0.48 -5.87
C THR A 236 -25.74 0.08 -4.44
N GLY A 237 -24.46 -0.12 -4.17
CA GLY A 237 -23.89 -0.21 -2.82
C GLY A 237 -22.63 0.64 -2.77
N LEU A 238 -22.37 1.27 -1.63
CA LEU A 238 -21.12 1.99 -1.40
C LEU A 238 -19.98 0.97 -1.45
N GLY A 239 -19.37 0.81 -2.62
CA GLY A 239 -18.16 -0.01 -2.77
C GLY A 239 -17.09 0.53 -1.82
N GLY A 240 -16.55 -0.33 -0.97
CA GLY A 240 -15.41 0.03 -0.14
C GLY A 240 -14.23 0.40 -1.04
N ASN A 241 -13.57 1.50 -0.72
CA ASN A 241 -12.37 1.96 -1.42
C ASN A 241 -11.25 2.00 -0.38
N THR A 242 -10.02 1.72 -0.75
CA THR A 242 -8.93 1.67 0.25
C THR A 242 -7.57 1.72 -0.42
N THR A 243 -6.77 2.74 -0.12
CA THR A 243 -5.33 2.70 -0.42
C THR A 243 -4.58 2.46 0.89
N ILE A 244 -3.83 1.35 0.97
CA ILE A 244 -3.11 0.96 2.19
C ILE A 244 -1.62 0.90 1.91
N GLY A 245 -0.85 1.60 2.73
CA GLY A 245 0.57 1.81 2.48
C GLY A 245 1.46 1.60 3.71
N ILE A 246 2.75 1.46 3.42
CA ILE A 246 3.84 1.39 4.38
C ILE A 246 4.90 2.40 3.91
N ILE A 247 5.36 3.26 4.82
CA ILE A 247 6.54 4.11 4.64
C ILE A 247 7.63 3.63 5.60
N ALA A 248 8.82 3.37 5.10
CA ALA A 248 9.95 2.88 5.89
C ALA A 248 11.16 3.79 5.72
N THR A 249 11.96 3.93 6.78
CA THR A 249 13.23 4.65 6.73
C THR A 249 14.29 4.00 7.59
N ASP A 250 15.55 4.23 7.24
CA ASP A 250 16.70 3.82 8.03
C ASP A 250 17.11 4.87 9.10
N ALA A 251 16.47 6.05 9.09
CA ALA A 251 16.60 7.08 10.12
C ALA A 251 16.03 6.61 11.46
N LYS A 252 16.67 7.04 12.55
CA LYS A 252 16.28 6.78 13.93
C LYS A 252 15.11 7.67 14.33
N LEU A 253 13.95 7.03 14.47
CA LEU A 253 12.71 7.68 14.88
C LEU A 253 12.19 7.03 16.16
N THR A 254 11.64 7.83 17.03
CA THR A 254 10.74 7.39 18.11
C THR A 254 9.38 7.00 17.54
N LYS A 255 8.55 6.31 18.34
CA LYS A 255 7.20 5.94 17.94
C LYS A 255 6.27 7.16 17.62
N PRO A 256 6.29 8.26 18.39
CA PRO A 256 5.61 9.50 17.99
C PRO A 256 6.10 10.07 16.65
N GLU A 257 7.40 10.06 16.38
CA GLU A 257 7.96 10.52 15.11
C GLU A 257 7.57 9.58 13.96
N ALA A 258 7.55 8.27 14.17
CA ALA A 258 7.01 7.32 13.19
C ALA A 258 5.53 7.62 12.89
N LYS A 259 4.70 7.93 13.89
CA LYS A 259 3.31 8.37 13.67
C LYS A 259 3.26 9.64 12.84
N ARG A 260 4.12 10.61 13.14
CA ARG A 260 4.19 11.87 12.38
C ARG A 260 4.66 11.64 10.95
N LEU A 261 5.59 10.72 10.71
CA LEU A 261 5.99 10.32 9.37
C LEU A 261 4.84 9.68 8.60
N ALA A 262 4.04 8.80 9.22
CA ALA A 262 2.82 8.26 8.61
C ALA A 262 1.85 9.37 8.20
N ILE A 263 1.59 10.35 9.10
CA ILE A 263 0.77 11.54 8.79
C ILE A 263 1.31 12.29 7.58
N MET A 264 2.62 12.59 7.55
CA MET A 264 3.22 13.34 6.45
C MET A 264 3.16 12.57 5.13
N ALA A 265 3.36 11.26 5.16
CA ALA A 265 3.29 10.39 3.99
C ALA A 265 1.89 10.35 3.33
N HIS A 266 0.81 10.63 4.08
CA HIS A 266 -0.54 10.79 3.49
C HIS A 266 -0.62 11.98 2.52
N THR A 267 0.26 12.98 2.63
CA THR A 267 0.41 14.02 1.58
C THR A 267 0.73 13.39 0.23
N GLY A 268 1.43 12.25 0.21
CA GLY A 268 1.67 11.48 -1.02
C GLY A 268 0.41 10.91 -1.65
N PHE A 269 -0.60 10.52 -0.85
CA PHE A 269 -1.89 10.09 -1.38
C PHE A 269 -2.57 11.26 -2.09
N ALA A 270 -2.71 12.41 -1.43
CA ALA A 270 -3.33 13.59 -2.01
C ALA A 270 -2.61 14.14 -3.25
N ARG A 271 -1.31 13.83 -3.41
CA ARG A 271 -0.52 14.20 -4.59
C ARG A 271 -0.55 13.18 -5.72
N ALA A 272 -1.08 11.99 -5.48
CA ALA A 272 -1.14 10.91 -6.47
C ALA A 272 -2.57 10.47 -6.79
N LEU A 273 -3.55 10.85 -5.96
CA LEU A 273 -4.94 10.42 -6.03
C LEU A 273 -5.86 11.61 -5.84
N TRP A 274 -6.86 11.74 -6.70
CA TRP A 274 -7.89 12.76 -6.55
C TRP A 274 -9.29 12.20 -6.90
N PRO A 275 -10.27 12.26 -5.98
CA PRO A 275 -10.11 12.55 -4.53
C PRO A 275 -9.50 11.36 -3.75
N SER A 276 -9.11 11.60 -2.49
CA SER A 276 -8.65 10.60 -1.51
C SER A 276 -9.27 10.85 -0.13
N HIS A 277 -9.16 9.90 0.80
CA HIS A 277 -9.62 10.03 2.19
C HIS A 277 -11.13 10.31 2.36
N SER A 278 -11.94 9.81 1.43
CA SER A 278 -13.39 9.91 1.54
C SER A 278 -13.95 9.10 2.73
N PRO A 279 -15.19 9.34 3.17
CA PRO A 279 -15.80 8.56 4.26
C PRO A 279 -15.87 7.05 4.01
N MET A 280 -15.84 6.62 2.75
CA MET A 280 -15.85 5.21 2.36
C MET A 280 -14.45 4.67 2.01
N ASP A 281 -13.41 5.48 2.15
CA ASP A 281 -12.04 5.04 2.02
C ASP A 281 -11.54 4.42 3.33
N GLY A 282 -10.80 3.33 3.26
CA GLY A 282 -10.05 2.73 4.37
C GLY A 282 -8.60 3.21 4.44
N ASP A 283 -8.29 4.39 3.88
CA ASP A 283 -6.92 4.86 3.68
C ASP A 283 -6.07 4.90 4.97
N LEU A 284 -4.92 4.22 4.91
CA LEU A 284 -4.02 4.03 6.05
C LEU A 284 -2.57 3.96 5.59
N ILE A 285 -1.67 4.56 6.38
CA ILE A 285 -0.22 4.37 6.23
C ILE A 285 0.38 3.87 7.54
N PHE A 286 1.09 2.74 7.49
CA PHE A 286 2.04 2.32 8.52
C PHE A 286 3.38 3.02 8.31
N ALA A 287 4.07 3.38 9.39
CA ALA A 287 5.44 3.88 9.34
C ALA A 287 6.38 2.93 10.08
N LEU A 288 7.53 2.64 9.47
CA LEU A 288 8.60 1.81 10.02
C LEU A 288 9.93 2.56 10.07
N SER A 289 10.68 2.34 11.15
CA SER A 289 12.04 2.85 11.30
C SER A 289 12.99 1.72 11.72
N THR A 290 14.07 1.51 10.96
CA THR A 290 15.13 0.59 11.37
C THR A 290 16.01 1.20 12.45
N GLY A 291 16.11 2.53 12.47
CA GLY A 291 16.91 3.32 13.41
C GLY A 291 18.42 3.11 13.31
N SER A 292 18.92 2.82 12.11
CA SER A 292 20.35 2.61 11.86
C SER A 292 21.16 3.90 11.65
N LYS A 293 20.50 5.03 11.38
CA LYS A 293 21.15 6.33 11.11
C LYS A 293 20.53 7.44 11.92
N ASP A 294 21.36 8.30 12.50
CA ASP A 294 20.88 9.53 13.11
C ASP A 294 20.39 10.50 12.02
N LEU A 295 19.32 11.22 12.32
CA LEU A 295 18.76 12.18 11.40
C LEU A 295 19.58 13.48 11.45
N PRO A 296 20.07 14.00 10.31
CA PRO A 296 20.79 15.26 10.29
C PRO A 296 19.85 16.42 10.63
N ASN A 297 20.38 17.53 11.14
CA ASN A 297 19.66 18.81 11.30
C ASN A 297 18.38 18.77 12.17
N GLY A 298 18.20 17.78 13.04
CA GLY A 298 17.11 17.73 14.01
C GLY A 298 15.71 17.86 13.38
N ASP A 299 14.89 18.78 13.90
CA ASP A 299 13.50 19.00 13.46
C ASP A 299 13.39 19.37 11.98
N ASP A 300 14.33 20.17 11.45
CA ASP A 300 14.34 20.54 10.02
C ASP A 300 14.60 19.31 9.14
N GLY A 301 15.54 18.46 9.56
CA GLY A 301 15.80 17.18 8.89
C GLY A 301 14.58 16.26 8.93
N PHE A 302 13.81 16.29 10.02
CA PHE A 302 12.59 15.51 10.14
C PHE A 302 11.45 16.04 9.25
N GLY A 303 11.32 17.36 9.13
CA GLY A 303 10.43 17.98 8.16
C GLY A 303 10.75 17.56 6.72
N MET A 304 12.04 17.57 6.36
CA MET A 304 12.50 17.13 5.04
C MET A 304 12.30 15.64 4.80
N LEU A 305 12.56 14.79 5.80
CA LEU A 305 12.25 13.36 5.76
C LEU A 305 10.76 13.13 5.43
N GLY A 306 9.87 13.90 6.05
CA GLY A 306 8.44 13.87 5.77
C GLY A 306 8.08 14.23 4.33
N ALA A 307 8.68 15.31 3.80
CA ALA A 307 8.47 15.73 2.42
C ALA A 307 8.97 14.68 1.41
N HIS A 308 10.13 14.09 1.67
CA HIS A 308 10.67 12.98 0.88
C HIS A 308 9.81 11.72 0.98
N GLY A 309 9.26 11.42 2.16
CA GLY A 309 8.31 10.33 2.38
C GLY A 309 7.02 10.50 1.58
N ALA A 310 6.46 11.71 1.57
CA ALA A 310 5.30 12.04 0.75
C ALA A 310 5.56 11.87 -0.75
N ALA A 311 6.70 12.38 -1.25
CA ALA A 311 7.09 12.20 -2.66
C ALA A 311 7.29 10.72 -3.02
N THR A 312 7.93 9.94 -2.14
CA THR A 312 8.17 8.51 -2.34
C THR A 312 6.87 7.72 -2.35
N MET A 313 5.92 8.05 -1.48
CA MET A 313 4.59 7.44 -1.47
C MET A 313 3.81 7.78 -2.75
N ALA A 314 3.84 9.04 -3.21
CA ALA A 314 3.18 9.44 -4.46
C ALA A 314 3.70 8.64 -5.67
N ARG A 315 5.03 8.47 -5.76
CA ARG A 315 5.67 7.65 -6.81
C ARG A 315 5.23 6.19 -6.72
N ALA A 316 5.22 5.60 -5.53
CA ALA A 316 4.80 4.23 -5.33
C ALA A 316 3.35 4.01 -5.79
N ILE A 317 2.44 4.95 -5.51
CA ILE A 317 1.05 4.88 -5.96
C ILE A 317 0.95 4.84 -7.49
N ALA A 318 1.56 5.82 -8.18
CA ALA A 318 1.51 5.87 -9.65
C ALA A 318 2.15 4.62 -10.28
N ARG A 319 3.29 4.17 -9.73
CA ARG A 319 3.98 2.96 -10.20
C ARG A 319 3.14 1.69 -9.99
N GLY A 320 2.37 1.59 -8.89
CA GLY A 320 1.46 0.48 -8.67
C GLY A 320 0.35 0.36 -9.73
N VAL A 321 -0.20 1.50 -10.16
CA VAL A 321 -1.20 1.58 -11.24
C VAL A 321 -0.57 1.31 -12.61
N TYR A 322 0.63 1.85 -12.85
CA TYR A 322 1.35 1.72 -14.11
C TYR A 322 1.82 0.27 -14.39
N GLU A 323 2.29 -0.45 -13.37
CA GLU A 323 2.77 -1.83 -13.47
C GLU A 323 1.64 -2.88 -13.45
N ALA A 324 0.39 -2.44 -13.31
CA ALA A 324 -0.76 -3.34 -13.35
C ALA A 324 -0.82 -4.12 -14.67
N THR A 325 -1.11 -5.42 -14.59
CA THR A 325 -1.26 -6.29 -15.76
C THR A 325 -2.73 -6.71 -15.91
N PRO A 326 -3.21 -6.88 -17.16
CA PRO A 326 -4.61 -7.22 -17.39
C PRO A 326 -4.87 -8.68 -17.04
N ALA A 327 -6.04 -8.95 -16.47
CA ALA A 327 -6.60 -10.28 -16.26
C ALA A 327 -8.01 -10.36 -16.86
N PRO A 328 -8.48 -11.57 -17.23
CA PRO A 328 -9.86 -11.78 -17.63
C PRO A 328 -10.85 -11.17 -16.62
N GLU A 329 -11.94 -10.60 -17.13
CA GLU A 329 -13.04 -10.05 -16.32
C GLU A 329 -12.61 -8.92 -15.37
N ASP A 330 -11.49 -8.24 -15.65
CA ASP A 330 -11.16 -7.01 -14.94
C ASP A 330 -12.22 -5.93 -15.17
N PRO A 331 -12.70 -5.25 -14.11
CA PRO A 331 -13.72 -4.20 -14.26
C PRO A 331 -13.25 -2.99 -15.07
N PHE A 332 -11.93 -2.75 -15.09
CA PHE A 332 -11.32 -1.59 -15.73
C PHE A 332 -10.00 -1.99 -16.43
N PRO A 333 -9.63 -1.32 -17.52
CA PRO A 333 -8.38 -1.58 -18.22
C PRO A 333 -7.16 -1.19 -17.38
N THR A 334 -6.00 -1.75 -17.70
CA THR A 334 -4.74 -1.23 -17.16
C THR A 334 -4.35 0.07 -17.86
N TRP A 335 -3.52 0.87 -17.21
CA TRP A 335 -2.99 2.10 -17.81
C TRP A 335 -2.31 1.82 -19.17
N ARG A 336 -1.50 0.75 -19.24
CA ARG A 336 -0.80 0.38 -20.48
C ARG A 336 -1.77 -0.03 -21.59
N ALA A 337 -2.81 -0.80 -21.28
CA ALA A 337 -3.80 -1.18 -22.28
C ALA A 337 -4.60 0.03 -22.81
N MET A 338 -4.78 1.06 -21.99
CA MET A 338 -5.51 2.27 -22.37
C MET A 338 -4.64 3.28 -23.13
N PHE A 339 -3.34 3.38 -22.82
CA PHE A 339 -2.50 4.50 -23.27
C PHE A 339 -1.16 4.12 -23.92
N SER A 340 -0.65 2.90 -23.72
CA SER A 340 0.57 2.46 -24.40
C SER A 340 0.18 1.90 -25.77
N SER A 341 0.71 2.54 -26.82
CA SER A 341 0.65 2.04 -28.20
C SER A 341 1.80 1.07 -28.47
#